data_AF-A0A226MGC5-F1
#
_entry.id   AF-A0A226MGC5-F1
#
_cell.length_a   1.000
_cell.length_b   1.000
_cell.length_c   1.000
_cell.angle_alpha   90.00
_cell.angle_beta   90.00
_cell.angle_gamma   90.00
#
_symmetry.space_group_name_H-M   'P 1'
#
loop_
_entity.id
_entity.type
_entity.pdbx_description
1 polymer ?
#
loop_
_entity_poly.entity_id
_entity_poly.type
_entity_poly.pdbx_seq_one_letter_code
_entity_poly.pdbx_strand_id
1 'polypeptide(L)'
;MAAEPPARRDWRVRCCSRRGLDDVVGLCAPFLRALARGQPGDNAAADDAIWNFETAVRENVTINGQPWAEVSADSEPSGSSIKILEDQLDELIVETATKRKQWPKKILVHTIQTMKAEQEMLKLYQPVVTPEEIRPQPSQ
;
A
#
# COMPACT_ATOMS: atom_id res chain seq x y z
N MET A 1 31.13 19.18 2.31
CA MET A 1 29.78 18.78 1.86
C MET A 1 29.48 19.58 0.61
N ALA A 2 29.68 19.00 -0.57
CA ALA A 2 29.29 19.66 -1.81
C ALA A 2 27.76 19.60 -1.92
N ALA A 3 27.11 20.75 -2.11
CA ALA A 3 25.69 20.82 -2.37
C ALA A 3 25.41 20.15 -3.72
N GLU A 4 24.46 19.21 -3.76
CA GLU A 4 24.00 18.66 -5.03
C GLU A 4 23.47 19.80 -5.91
N PRO A 5 23.79 19.78 -7.23
CA PRO A 5 23.23 20.76 -8.15
C PRO A 5 21.70 20.67 -8.12
N PRO A 6 20.97 21.80 -8.21
CA PRO A 6 19.52 21.78 -8.19
C PRO A 6 19.00 20.83 -9.27
N ALA A 7 18.18 19.86 -8.87
CA ALA A 7 17.57 18.90 -9.77
C ALA A 7 16.98 19.65 -10.97
N ARG A 8 17.47 19.31 -12.16
CA ARG A 8 17.11 19.95 -13.42
C ARG A 8 15.58 19.91 -13.52
N ARG A 9 14.93 21.08 -13.67
CA ARG A 9 13.47 21.14 -13.84
C ARG A 9 13.05 20.24 -14.98
N ASP A 10 12.08 19.38 -14.73
CA ASP A 10 11.44 18.60 -15.77
C ASP A 10 10.51 19.52 -16.57
N TRP A 11 10.75 19.60 -17.89
CA TRP A 11 9.99 20.45 -18.81
C TRP A 11 8.81 19.73 -19.44
N ARG A 12 8.71 18.42 -19.24
CA ARG A 12 7.62 17.61 -19.77
C ARG A 12 6.30 18.04 -19.16
N VAL A 13 5.24 17.98 -19.96
CA VAL A 13 3.89 18.30 -19.48
C VAL A 13 3.46 17.27 -18.44
N ARG A 14 2.96 17.75 -17.30
CA ARG A 14 2.46 16.87 -16.24
C ARG A 14 0.99 16.53 -16.49
N CYS A 15 0.72 15.25 -16.64
CA CYS A 15 -0.61 14.67 -16.72
C CYS A 15 -0.87 13.79 -15.48
N CYS A 16 -2.15 13.56 -15.18
CA CYS A 16 -2.57 12.77 -14.02
C CYS A 16 -3.15 11.41 -14.40
N SER A 17 -3.54 11.22 -15.67
CA SER A 17 -4.13 9.98 -16.19
C SER A 17 -3.42 9.62 -17.48
N ARG A 18 -2.91 8.38 -17.55
CA ARG A 18 -2.32 7.85 -18.77
C ARG A 18 -3.43 7.57 -19.79
N ARG A 19 -4.51 6.92 -19.35
CA ARG A 19 -5.68 6.64 -20.19
C ARG A 19 -6.27 7.88 -20.83
N GLY A 20 -6.52 8.93 -20.04
CA GLY A 20 -7.10 10.16 -20.58
C GLY A 20 -6.20 10.82 -21.63
N LEU A 21 -4.88 10.68 -21.50
CA LEU A 21 -3.94 11.15 -22.52
C LEU A 21 -3.97 10.26 -23.77
N ASP A 22 -3.98 8.94 -23.62
CA ASP A 22 -4.13 7.99 -24.74
C ASP A 22 -5.44 8.25 -25.52
N ASP A 23 -6.55 8.54 -24.83
CA ASP A 23 -7.83 8.88 -25.46
C ASP A 23 -7.73 10.17 -26.29
N VAL A 24 -7.13 11.23 -25.73
CA VAL A 24 -6.94 12.51 -26.44
C VAL A 24 -6.01 12.34 -27.64
N VAL A 25 -4.93 11.59 -27.49
CA VAL A 25 -4.01 11.28 -28.59
C VAL A 25 -4.72 10.47 -29.68
N GLY A 26 -5.59 9.53 -29.32
CA GLY A 26 -6.42 8.78 -30.26
C GLY A 26 -7.35 9.65 -31.09
N LEU A 27 -7.89 10.75 -30.53
CA LEU A 27 -8.69 11.73 -31.27
C LEU A 27 -7.89 12.48 -32.35
N CYS A 28 -6.55 12.49 -32.26
CA CYS A 28 -5.69 13.11 -33.27
C CYS A 28 -5.53 12.26 -34.54
N ALA A 29 -5.76 10.94 -34.45
CA ALA A 29 -5.50 10.01 -35.54
C ALA A 29 -6.21 10.33 -36.86
N PRO A 30 -7.50 10.76 -36.89
CA PRO A 30 -8.16 11.16 -38.14
C PRO A 30 -7.48 12.34 -38.84
N PHE A 31 -6.96 13.31 -38.09
CA PHE A 31 -6.27 14.48 -38.65
C PHE A 31 -4.93 14.09 -39.26
N LEU A 32 -4.18 13.20 -38.60
CA LEU A 32 -2.90 12.68 -39.11
C LEU A 32 -3.11 11.85 -40.37
N ARG A 33 -4.15 11.00 -40.40
CA ARG A 33 -4.52 10.25 -41.62
C ARG A 33 -4.95 11.17 -42.76
N ALA A 34 -5.68 12.25 -42.46
CA ALA A 34 -6.06 13.23 -43.48
C ALA A 34 -4.83 13.95 -44.06
N LEU A 35 -3.86 14.31 -43.22
CA LEU A 35 -2.58 14.90 -43.65
C LEU A 35 -1.78 13.95 -44.55
N ALA A 36 -1.71 12.67 -44.18
CA ALA A 36 -0.98 11.65 -44.94
C ALA A 36 -1.55 11.43 -46.35
N ARG A 37 -2.87 11.58 -46.57
CA ARG A 37 -3.49 11.49 -47.90
C ARG A 37 -3.03 12.55 -48.89
N GLY A 38 -2.53 13.69 -48.39
CA GLY A 38 -1.97 14.75 -49.22
C GLY A 38 -0.50 14.56 -49.58
N GLN A 39 0.15 13.52 -49.03
CA GLN A 39 1.56 13.20 -49.25
C GLN A 39 1.71 12.08 -50.30
N PRO A 40 2.78 12.09 -51.10
CA PRO A 40 3.13 10.95 -51.94
C PRO A 40 3.59 9.77 -51.07
N GLY A 41 2.71 8.80 -50.81
CA GLY A 41 3.00 7.63 -49.99
C GLY A 41 1.84 6.63 -49.96
N ASP A 42 2.12 5.40 -49.53
CA ASP A 42 1.11 4.37 -49.29
C ASP A 42 0.52 4.49 -47.86
N ASN A 43 -0.42 3.62 -47.52
CA ASN A 43 -1.04 3.62 -46.19
C ASN A 43 -0.02 3.35 -45.06
N ALA A 44 1.13 2.72 -45.34
CA ALA A 44 2.15 2.45 -44.33
C ALA A 44 2.85 3.74 -43.88
N ALA A 45 2.99 4.73 -44.77
CA ALA A 45 3.50 6.06 -44.40
C ALA A 45 2.57 6.80 -43.42
N ALA A 46 1.25 6.56 -43.49
CA ALA A 46 0.29 7.14 -42.56
C ALA A 46 0.40 6.51 -41.16
N ASP A 47 0.59 5.20 -41.08
CA ASP A 47 0.77 4.50 -39.80
C ASP A 47 2.09 4.87 -39.13
N ASP A 48 3.17 5.03 -39.90
CA ASP A 48 4.46 5.51 -39.37
C ASP A 48 4.37 6.95 -38.85
N ALA A 49 3.66 7.84 -39.56
CA ALA A 49 3.43 9.20 -39.10
C ALA A 49 2.64 9.25 -37.78
N ILE A 50 1.63 8.38 -37.62
CA ILE A 50 0.88 8.24 -36.36
C ILE A 50 1.80 7.74 -35.24
N TRP A 51 2.57 6.68 -35.50
CA TRP A 51 3.51 6.14 -34.52
C TRP A 51 4.54 7.18 -34.04
N ASN A 52 5.12 7.93 -34.98
CA ASN A 52 6.09 8.98 -34.69
C ASN A 52 5.47 10.11 -33.87
N PHE A 53 4.25 10.53 -34.21
CA PHE A 53 3.50 11.52 -33.44
C PHE A 53 3.23 11.05 -32.01
N GLU A 54 2.68 9.84 -31.84
CA GLU A 54 2.38 9.29 -30.52
C GLU A 54 3.65 9.16 -29.67
N THR A 55 4.75 8.68 -30.27
CA THR A 55 6.04 8.55 -29.59
C THR A 55 6.56 9.91 -29.13
N ALA A 56 6.53 10.92 -30.00
CA ALA A 56 6.94 12.28 -29.65
C ALA A 56 6.09 12.87 -28.51
N VAL A 57 4.78 12.63 -28.49
CA VAL A 57 3.93 13.05 -27.37
C VAL A 57 4.33 12.33 -26.08
N ARG A 58 4.51 11.00 -26.12
CA ARG A 58 4.87 10.16 -24.96
C ARG A 58 6.22 10.56 -24.33
N GLU A 59 7.19 10.99 -25.13
CA GLU A 59 8.49 11.45 -24.65
C GLU A 59 8.43 12.83 -23.96
N ASN A 60 7.40 13.64 -24.28
CA ASN A 60 7.27 15.02 -23.81
C ASN A 60 6.25 15.20 -22.66
N VAL A 61 5.79 14.09 -22.07
CA VAL A 61 4.80 14.08 -20.98
C VAL A 61 5.28 13.23 -19.81
N THR A 62 4.73 13.50 -18.63
CA THR A 62 4.86 12.68 -17.43
C THR A 62 3.50 12.36 -16.86
N ILE A 63 3.32 11.15 -16.32
CA ILE A 63 2.11 10.80 -15.56
C ILE A 63 2.48 10.79 -14.09
N ASN A 64 1.87 11.67 -13.29
CA ASN A 64 2.18 11.84 -11.86
C ASN A 64 3.69 12.04 -11.57
N GLY A 65 4.39 12.72 -12.49
CA GLY A 65 5.82 12.99 -12.38
C GLY A 65 6.73 11.81 -12.75
N GLN A 66 6.17 10.70 -13.23
CA GLN A 66 6.93 9.56 -13.75
C GLN A 66 7.01 9.62 -15.29
N PRO A 67 8.15 9.24 -15.89
CA PRO A 67 8.29 9.06 -17.33
C PRO A 67 7.26 8.06 -17.89
N TRP A 68 6.79 8.29 -19.11
CA TRP A 68 5.78 7.43 -19.75
C TRP A 68 6.13 5.94 -19.79
N ALA A 69 7.41 5.58 -19.97
CA ALA A 69 7.86 4.18 -20.02
C ALA A 69 7.81 3.48 -18.66
N GLU A 70 7.89 4.24 -17.55
CA GLU A 70 7.93 3.71 -16.18
C GLU A 70 6.53 3.63 -15.55
N VAL A 71 5.57 4.35 -16.12
CA VAL A 71 4.18 4.33 -15.68
C VAL A 71 3.57 3.01 -16.16
N SER A 72 3.13 2.16 -15.24
CA SER A 72 2.31 0.99 -15.59
C SER A 72 1.15 1.47 -16.46
N ALA A 73 0.91 0.80 -17.60
CA ALA A 73 -0.33 1.04 -18.33
C ALA A 73 -1.48 0.94 -17.31
N ASP A 74 -2.32 1.98 -17.22
CA ASP A 74 -3.55 2.03 -16.41
C ASP A 74 -4.52 0.96 -16.92
N SER A 75 -4.09 -0.29 -16.79
CA SER A 75 -4.85 -1.48 -17.05
C SER A 75 -5.87 -1.46 -15.93
N GLU A 76 -7.16 -1.36 -16.27
CA GLU A 76 -8.18 -1.65 -15.27
C GLU A 76 -7.75 -2.94 -14.58
N PRO A 77 -7.76 -3.00 -13.24
CA PRO A 77 -7.46 -4.24 -12.54
C PRO A 77 -8.34 -5.33 -13.19
N SER A 78 -7.68 -6.33 -13.77
CA SER A 78 -8.38 -7.38 -14.49
C SER A 78 -9.39 -8.01 -13.54
N GLY A 79 -10.55 -8.44 -14.03
CA GLY A 79 -11.55 -9.09 -13.16
C GLY A 79 -10.97 -10.28 -12.36
N SER A 80 -9.88 -10.89 -12.84
CA SER A 80 -9.10 -11.89 -12.11
C SER A 80 -8.30 -11.33 -10.94
N SER A 81 -7.66 -10.16 -11.05
CA SER A 81 -6.89 -9.57 -9.95
C SER A 81 -7.80 -9.07 -8.84
N ILE A 82 -8.98 -8.53 -9.21
CA ILE A 82 -10.00 -8.11 -8.24
C ILE A 82 -10.48 -9.32 -7.43
N LYS A 83 -10.87 -10.42 -8.09
CA LYS A 83 -11.32 -11.64 -7.39
C LYS A 83 -10.28 -12.19 -6.42
N ILE A 84 -9.02 -12.24 -6.83
CA ILE A 84 -7.92 -12.71 -5.96
C ILE A 84 -7.78 -11.82 -4.71
N LEU A 85 -7.97 -10.51 -4.85
CA LEU A 85 -7.93 -9.58 -3.71
C LEU A 85 -9.17 -9.71 -2.82
N GLU A 86 -10.36 -9.92 -3.40
CA GLU A 86 -11.60 -10.15 -2.68
C GLU A 86 -11.54 -11.44 -1.85
N ASP A 87 -11.07 -12.53 -2.44
CA ASP A 87 -10.92 -13.82 -1.74
C ASP A 87 -9.97 -13.70 -0.53
N GLN A 88 -8.83 -13.01 -0.70
CA GLN A 88 -7.89 -12.73 0.39
C GLN A 88 -8.50 -11.85 1.47
N LEU A 89 -9.29 -10.84 1.07
CA LEU A 89 -9.96 -9.96 2.00
C LEU A 89 -10.99 -10.73 2.85
N ASP A 90 -11.79 -11.59 2.22
CA ASP A 90 -12.77 -12.42 2.90
C ASP A 90 -12.12 -13.38 3.91
N GLU A 91 -11.00 -14.01 3.52
CA GLU A 91 -10.22 -14.85 4.43
C GLU A 91 -9.77 -14.06 5.67
N LEU A 92 -9.19 -12.88 5.48
CA LEU A 92 -8.71 -12.03 6.57
C LEU A 92 -9.85 -11.52 7.46
N ILE A 93 -11.02 -11.21 6.88
CA ILE A 93 -12.20 -10.80 7.63
C ILE A 93 -12.68 -11.95 8.52
N VAL A 94 -12.80 -13.16 7.98
CA VAL A 94 -13.23 -14.35 8.73
C VAL A 94 -12.25 -14.69 9.84
N GLU A 95 -10.94 -14.70 9.54
CA GLU A 95 -9.90 -14.97 10.51
C GLU A 95 -9.91 -13.93 11.64
N THR A 96 -9.97 -12.65 11.30
CA THR A 96 -9.98 -11.55 12.26
C THR A 96 -11.23 -11.58 13.14
N ALA A 97 -12.41 -11.80 12.55
CA ALA A 97 -13.66 -11.93 13.30
C ALA A 97 -13.63 -13.14 14.25
N THR A 98 -13.08 -14.27 13.79
CA THR A 98 -12.88 -15.47 14.60
C THR A 98 -11.92 -15.20 15.76
N LYS A 99 -10.81 -14.51 15.49
CA LYS A 99 -9.84 -14.10 16.51
C LYS A 99 -10.49 -13.22 17.57
N ARG A 100 -11.19 -12.15 17.17
CA ARG A 100 -11.92 -11.24 18.06
C ARG A 100 -12.98 -11.96 18.89
N LYS A 101 -13.65 -12.97 18.35
CA LYS A 101 -14.71 -13.73 19.05
C LYS A 101 -14.16 -14.74 20.06
N GLN A 102 -13.13 -15.50 19.68
CA GLN A 102 -12.71 -16.69 20.43
C GLN A 102 -11.54 -16.41 21.38
N TRP A 103 -10.57 -15.60 20.97
CA TRP A 103 -9.32 -15.45 21.71
C TRP A 103 -9.47 -14.74 23.06
N PRO A 104 -10.29 -13.68 23.21
CA PRO A 104 -10.52 -13.08 24.53
C PRO A 104 -11.03 -14.10 25.56
N LYS A 105 -11.88 -15.05 25.13
CA LYS A 105 -12.39 -16.12 26.00
C LYS A 105 -11.30 -17.11 26.39
N LYS A 106 -10.43 -17.50 25.46
CA LYS A 106 -9.30 -18.39 25.74
C LYS A 106 -8.28 -17.74 26.69
N ILE A 107 -7.93 -16.48 26.41
CA ILE A 107 -7.04 -15.68 27.27
C ILE A 107 -7.62 -15.58 28.67
N LEU A 108 -8.90 -15.21 28.79
CA LEU A 108 -9.58 -15.09 30.08
C LEU A 108 -9.47 -16.36 30.93
N VAL A 109 -9.68 -17.53 30.33
CA VAL A 109 -9.57 -18.82 31.05
C VAL A 109 -8.16 -19.00 31.62
N HIS A 110 -7.12 -18.79 30.80
CA HIS A 110 -5.74 -18.94 31.24
C HIS A 110 -5.36 -17.90 32.30
N THR A 111 -5.77 -16.64 32.13
CA THR A 111 -5.52 -15.60 33.13
C THR A 111 -6.17 -15.94 34.47
N ILE A 112 -7.43 -16.39 34.49
CA ILE A 112 -8.11 -16.81 35.73
C ILE A 112 -7.38 -18.00 36.38
N GLN A 113 -6.94 -18.98 35.60
CA GLN A 113 -6.19 -20.13 36.12
C GLN A 113 -4.89 -19.70 36.78
N THR A 114 -4.10 -18.85 36.11
CA THR A 114 -2.84 -18.32 36.65
C THR A 114 -3.08 -17.51 37.92
N MET A 115 -4.05 -16.60 37.92
CA MET A 115 -4.35 -15.78 39.11
C MET A 115 -4.77 -16.65 40.31
N LYS A 116 -5.58 -17.69 40.09
CA LYS A 116 -5.95 -18.64 41.15
C LYS A 116 -4.73 -19.41 41.66
N ALA A 117 -3.87 -19.89 40.77
CA ALA A 117 -2.66 -20.62 41.15
C ALA A 117 -1.70 -19.73 41.98
N GLU A 118 -1.50 -18.48 41.57
CA GLU A 118 -0.72 -17.50 42.32
C GLU A 118 -1.32 -17.24 43.71
N GLN A 119 -2.65 -17.11 43.79
CA GLN A 119 -3.35 -16.94 45.06
C GLN A 119 -3.22 -18.16 45.98
N GLU A 120 -3.35 -19.38 45.47
CA GLU A 120 -3.15 -20.60 46.26
C GLU A 120 -1.70 -20.71 46.75
N MET A 121 -0.72 -20.39 45.91
CA MET A 121 0.70 -20.37 46.30
C MET A 121 0.96 -19.35 47.42
N LEU A 122 0.31 -18.19 47.38
CA LEU A 122 0.40 -17.18 48.43
C LEU A 122 -0.19 -17.66 49.76
N LYS A 123 -1.22 -18.51 49.77
CA LYS A 123 -1.77 -19.08 51.02
C LYS A 123 -0.78 -19.99 51.76
N LEU A 124 0.14 -20.61 51.02
CA LEU A 124 1.21 -21.44 51.59
C LEU A 124 2.38 -20.60 52.13
N TYR A 125 2.37 -19.29 51.91
CA TYR A 125 3.41 -18.40 52.39
C TYR A 125 3.31 -18.25 53.91
N GLN A 126 4.35 -18.71 54.63
CA GLN A 126 4.56 -18.34 56.02
C GLN A 126 5.40 -17.05 56.09
N PRO A 127 5.05 -16.07 56.95
CA PRO A 127 5.87 -14.88 57.16
C PRO A 127 7.26 -15.31 57.63
N VAL A 128 8.28 -14.98 56.83
CA VAL A 128 9.69 -15.34 57.11
C VAL A 128 10.26 -14.59 58.31
N VAL A 129 9.61 -13.49 58.74
CA VAL A 129 10.01 -12.70 59.90
C VAL A 129 8.85 -12.67 60.90
N THR A 130 9.02 -13.36 62.03
CA THR A 130 8.17 -13.16 63.20
C THR A 130 8.50 -11.78 63.81
N PRO A 131 7.50 -10.94 64.11
CA PRO A 131 7.75 -9.66 64.78
C PRO A 131 8.53 -9.87 66.09
N GLU A 132 9.60 -9.10 66.30
CA GLU A 132 10.26 -9.10 67.62
C GLU A 132 9.30 -8.53 68.67
N GLU A 133 9.10 -9.29 69.75
CA GLU A 133 8.35 -8.80 70.91
C GLU A 133 9.15 -7.71 71.63
N ILE A 134 8.69 -6.47 71.53
CA ILE A 134 9.23 -5.35 72.31
C ILE A 134 8.76 -5.53 73.76
N ARG A 135 9.63 -6.07 74.62
CA ARG A 135 9.35 -6.15 76.06
C ARG A 135 9.59 -4.77 76.71
N PRO A 136 8.67 -4.28 77.55
CA PRO A 136 8.91 -3.06 78.31
C PRO A 136 10.11 -3.24 79.25
N GLN A 137 11.01 -2.25 79.30
CA GLN A 137 12.16 -2.29 80.20
C GLN A 137 11.67 -2.32 81.66
N PRO A 138 12.32 -3.11 82.54
CA PRO A 138 11.94 -3.17 83.94
C PRO A 138 12.11 -1.79 84.58
N SER A 139 11.02 -1.28 85.16
CA SER A 139 11.01 -0.07 85.97
C SER A 139 11.93 -0.26 87.19
N GLN A 140 12.85 0.69 87.38
CA GLN A 140 13.82 0.73 88.49
C GLN A 140 13.15 0.84 89.86
#